data_AF-A0A382KUE6-F1
#
_entry.id   AF-A0A382KUE6-F1
#
_cell.length_a   1.000
_cell.length_b   1.000
_cell.length_c   1.000
_cell.angle_alpha   90.00
_cell.angle_beta   90.00
_cell.angle_gamma   90.00
#
_symmetry.space_group_name_H-M   'P 1'
#
loop_
_entity.id
_entity.type
_entity.pdbx_description
1 polymer ?
#
loop_
_entity_poly.entity_id
_entity_poly.type
_entity_poly.pdbx_seq_one_letter_code
_entity_poly.pdbx_strand_id
1 'polypeptide(L)'
;MVRKRREQKKSAPHKDAVPRSIPRVPTWLPPALFVSLTVVLFREFIFSEQMLFGSDTLSLGYVARAFYAEALGELGGFPRWAPLILGGTPFIEALASGDSLYPPSLLLLVLMEPYRALGWKLVLHIAFAGLFMFGWVRTIGASRTAALLGGTSYMLAP
;
A
#
# COMPACT_ATOMS: atom_id res chain seq x y z
N MET A 1 -32.73 -43.94 -55.25
CA MET A 1 -32.59 -43.28 -53.93
C MET A 1 -31.67 -42.06 -54.09
N VAL A 2 -32.23 -40.85 -54.13
CA VAL A 2 -31.51 -39.60 -54.43
C VAL A 2 -30.92 -39.03 -53.12
N ARG A 3 -29.59 -39.00 -52.97
CA ARG A 3 -28.92 -38.27 -51.88
C ARG A 3 -28.81 -36.80 -52.26
N LYS A 4 -29.67 -35.94 -51.70
CA LYS A 4 -29.52 -34.48 -51.73
C LYS A 4 -28.22 -34.08 -51.02
N ARG A 5 -27.23 -33.60 -51.79
CA ARG A 5 -26.02 -32.96 -51.26
C ARG A 5 -26.42 -31.61 -50.68
N ARG A 6 -26.45 -31.51 -49.35
CA ARG A 6 -26.63 -30.23 -48.64
C ARG A 6 -25.40 -29.37 -48.93
N GLU A 7 -25.53 -28.36 -49.77
CA GLU A 7 -24.50 -27.35 -49.94
C GLU A 7 -24.33 -26.60 -48.62
N GLN A 8 -23.18 -26.79 -47.98
CA GLN A 8 -22.75 -25.92 -46.88
C GLN A 8 -22.55 -24.53 -47.46
N LYS A 9 -23.50 -23.65 -47.17
CA LYS A 9 -23.38 -22.20 -47.36
C LYS A 9 -22.14 -21.75 -46.58
N LYS A 10 -21.03 -21.48 -47.28
CA LYS A 10 -19.85 -20.82 -46.70
C LYS A 10 -20.33 -19.51 -46.10
N SER A 11 -20.37 -19.44 -44.78
CA SER A 11 -20.56 -18.18 -44.06
C SER A 11 -19.44 -17.23 -44.49
N ALA A 12 -19.83 -16.07 -45.02
CA ALA A 12 -18.90 -15.03 -45.41
C ALA A 12 -18.02 -14.63 -44.20
N PRO A 13 -16.74 -14.27 -44.40
CA PRO A 13 -15.93 -13.75 -43.32
C PRO A 13 -16.60 -12.49 -42.79
N HIS A 14 -16.85 -12.46 -41.48
CA HIS A 14 -17.33 -11.28 -40.76
C HIS A 14 -16.23 -10.21 -40.78
N LYS A 15 -16.05 -9.57 -41.94
CA LYS A 15 -15.37 -8.28 -42.07
C LYS A 15 -16.24 -7.27 -41.33
N ASP A 16 -15.61 -6.36 -40.60
CA ASP A 16 -16.21 -5.27 -39.81
C ASP A 16 -16.18 -5.45 -38.29
N ALA A 17 -15.17 -6.17 -37.76
CA ALA A 17 -14.69 -5.85 -36.41
C ALA A 17 -13.95 -4.51 -36.49
N VAL A 18 -14.64 -3.41 -36.16
CA VAL A 18 -14.01 -2.11 -35.88
C VAL A 18 -12.84 -2.40 -34.92
N PRO A 19 -11.58 -2.07 -35.27
CA PRO A 19 -10.47 -2.28 -34.35
C PRO A 19 -10.76 -1.42 -33.11
N ARG A 20 -11.18 -2.06 -32.02
CA ARG A 20 -11.33 -1.39 -30.72
C ARG A 20 -9.93 -0.91 -30.35
N SER A 21 -9.66 0.37 -30.57
CA SER A 21 -8.48 1.04 -30.07
C SER A 21 -8.54 0.95 -28.55
N ILE A 22 -7.88 -0.06 -27.98
CA ILE A 22 -7.77 -0.18 -26.53
C ILE A 22 -7.07 1.08 -26.06
N PRO A 23 -7.71 1.94 -25.23
CA PRO A 23 -7.08 3.15 -24.75
C PRO A 23 -5.76 2.79 -24.07
N ARG A 24 -4.65 3.28 -24.61
CA ARG A 24 -3.33 2.98 -24.06
C ARG A 24 -3.12 3.86 -22.83
N VAL A 25 -3.14 3.23 -21.67
CA VAL A 25 -2.77 3.88 -20.41
C VAL A 25 -1.31 4.38 -20.51
N PRO A 26 -1.05 5.69 -20.38
CA PRO A 26 0.30 6.24 -20.35
C PRO A 26 1.11 5.68 -19.17
N THR A 27 2.43 5.56 -19.30
CA THR A 27 3.29 4.97 -18.25
C THR A 27 3.38 5.83 -16.99
N TRP A 28 3.22 7.15 -17.11
CA TRP A 28 3.23 8.09 -15.99
C TRP A 28 1.91 8.12 -15.21
N LEU A 29 0.81 7.67 -15.82
CA LEU A 29 -0.53 7.78 -15.23
C LEU A 29 -0.67 6.94 -13.94
N PRO A 30 -0.27 5.65 -13.88
CA PRO A 30 -0.38 4.86 -12.65
C PRO A 30 0.34 5.49 -11.43
N PRO A 31 1.65 5.83 -11.48
CA PRO A 31 2.31 6.41 -10.32
C PRO A 31 1.71 7.76 -9.94
N ALA A 32 1.37 8.62 -10.92
CA ALA A 32 0.74 9.91 -10.64
C ALA A 32 -0.62 9.74 -9.95
N LEU A 33 -1.44 8.80 -10.42
CA LEU A 33 -2.74 8.49 -9.84
C LEU A 33 -2.60 7.99 -8.41
N PHE A 34 -1.74 6.99 -8.17
CA PHE A 34 -1.59 6.39 -6.84
C PHE A 34 -1.03 7.40 -5.83
N VAL A 35 -0.02 8.19 -6.20
CA VAL A 35 0.47 9.27 -5.34
C VAL A 35 -0.61 10.30 -5.06
N SER A 36 -1.38 10.71 -6.07
CA SER A 36 -2.46 11.70 -5.91
C SER A 36 -3.55 11.18 -4.97
N LEU A 37 -3.98 9.93 -5.14
CA LEU A 37 -4.98 9.30 -4.28
C LEU A 37 -4.49 9.20 -2.84
N THR A 38 -3.24 8.78 -2.63
CA THR A 38 -2.63 8.74 -1.29
C THR A 38 -2.59 10.14 -0.67
N VAL A 39 -2.16 11.17 -1.40
CA VAL A 39 -2.11 12.55 -0.88
C VAL A 39 -3.51 13.05 -0.53
N VAL A 40 -4.52 12.78 -1.36
CA VAL A 40 -5.91 13.18 -1.08
C VAL A 40 -6.46 12.46 0.14
N LEU A 41 -6.16 11.16 0.28
CA LEU A 41 -6.60 10.33 1.41
C LEU A 41 -6.00 10.83 2.73
N PHE A 42 -4.70 11.12 2.75
CA PHE A 42 -3.97 11.56 3.94
C PHE A 42 -3.79 13.08 4.03
N ARG A 43 -4.56 13.88 3.28
CA ARG A 43 -4.38 15.34 3.17
C ARG A 43 -4.37 16.04 4.54
N GLU A 44 -5.23 15.61 5.45
CA GLU A 44 -5.36 16.21 6.78
C GLU A 44 -4.14 15.91 7.64
N PHE A 45 -3.51 14.75 7.47
CA PHE A 45 -2.25 14.41 8.14
C PHE A 45 -1.03 15.06 7.47
N ILE A 46 -0.99 15.10 6.14
CA ILE A 46 0.17 15.61 5.39
C ILE A 46 0.32 17.11 5.58
N PHE A 47 -0.78 17.85 5.52
CA PHE A 47 -0.80 19.32 5.57
C PHE A 47 -1.14 19.88 6.94
N SER A 48 -1.09 19.07 8.00
CA SER A 48 -1.20 19.53 9.38
C SER A 48 -0.15 18.88 10.29
N GLU A 49 -0.07 19.37 11.52
CA GLU A 49 0.74 18.78 12.58
C GLU A 49 -0.04 17.75 13.41
N GLN A 50 -1.21 17.32 12.94
CA GLN A 50 -2.04 16.35 13.66
C GLN A 50 -1.57 14.92 13.42
N MET A 51 -1.79 14.07 14.41
CA MET A 51 -1.59 12.63 14.31
C MET A 51 -2.81 11.97 13.66
N LEU A 52 -2.58 10.88 12.92
CA LEU A 52 -3.68 9.98 12.54
C LEU A 52 -4.28 9.33 13.78
N PHE A 53 -5.57 9.61 14.02
CA PHE A 53 -6.25 9.13 15.21
C PHE A 53 -6.67 7.66 15.09
N GLY A 54 -6.40 6.89 16.15
CA GLY A 54 -6.93 5.55 16.36
C GLY A 54 -6.82 5.21 17.85
N SER A 55 -7.86 4.65 18.45
CA SER A 55 -7.88 4.32 19.89
C SER A 55 -6.71 3.44 20.29
N ASP A 56 -6.43 2.41 19.48
CA ASP A 56 -5.37 1.44 19.72
C ASP A 56 -3.98 2.04 19.43
N THR A 57 -3.94 2.94 18.44
CA THR A 57 -2.73 3.71 18.11
C THR A 57 -2.35 4.63 19.26
N LEU A 58 -3.29 5.33 19.88
CA LEU A 58 -3.01 6.17 21.04
C LEU A 58 -2.66 5.36 22.28
N SER A 59 -3.42 4.31 22.56
CA SER A 59 -3.33 3.57 23.82
C SER A 59 -2.03 2.77 23.94
N LEU A 60 -1.54 2.20 22.83
CA LEU A 60 -0.33 1.36 22.86
C LEU A 60 0.65 1.65 21.72
N GLY A 61 0.15 1.88 20.51
CA GLY A 61 1.00 2.09 19.33
C GLY A 61 1.99 3.24 19.51
N TYR A 62 1.49 4.43 19.87
CA TYR A 62 2.28 5.63 20.08
C TYR A 62 3.23 5.47 21.26
N VAL A 63 2.72 5.06 22.42
CA VAL A 63 3.51 4.89 23.65
C VAL A 63 4.71 3.97 23.42
N ALA A 64 4.50 2.84 22.73
CA ALA A 64 5.58 1.92 22.41
C ALA A 64 6.62 2.53 21.46
N ARG A 65 6.20 3.29 20.42
CA ARG A 65 7.15 3.91 19.48
C ARG A 65 7.87 5.11 20.09
N ALA A 66 7.23 5.85 21.00
CA ALA A 66 7.85 6.93 21.74
C ALA A 66 8.97 6.40 22.64
N PHE A 67 8.66 5.39 23.46
CA PHE A 67 9.67 4.72 24.30
C PHE A 67 10.81 4.11 23.46
N TYR A 68 10.49 3.58 22.29
CA TYR A 68 11.50 3.06 21.37
C TYR A 68 12.44 4.13 20.82
N ALA A 69 11.88 5.25 20.36
CA ALA A 69 12.66 6.37 19.84
C ALA A 69 13.55 6.99 20.93
N GLU A 70 13.03 7.13 22.15
CA GLU A 70 13.78 7.57 23.32
C GLU A 70 14.95 6.61 23.63
N ALA A 71 14.69 5.31 23.70
CA ALA A 71 15.72 4.30 23.94
C ALA A 71 16.81 4.29 22.85
N LEU A 72 16.45 4.46 21.58
CA LEU A 72 17.43 4.58 20.50
C LEU A 72 18.30 5.83 20.65
N GLY A 73 17.70 6.97 21.01
CA GLY A 73 18.40 8.24 21.17
C GLY A 73 19.31 8.29 22.40
N GLU A 74 18.83 7.79 23.54
CA GLU A 74 19.51 7.90 24.83
C GLU A 74 20.43 6.71 25.15
N LEU A 75 19.99 5.49 24.84
CA LEU A 75 20.69 4.26 25.21
C LEU A 75 21.52 3.70 24.06
N GLY A 76 21.40 4.28 22.86
CA GLY A 76 22.13 3.87 21.66
C GLY A 76 21.77 2.46 21.17
N GLY A 77 20.60 1.94 21.56
CA GLY A 77 20.25 0.55 21.28
C GLY A 77 18.76 0.25 21.42
N PHE A 78 18.39 -0.95 20.97
CA PHE A 78 17.02 -1.42 21.03
C PHE A 78 16.64 -1.74 22.50
N PRO A 79 15.54 -1.17 23.03
CA PRO A 79 15.10 -1.47 24.38
C PRO A 79 14.62 -2.93 24.45
N ARG A 80 15.08 -3.65 25.48
CA ARG A 80 14.67 -5.05 25.73
C ARG A 80 13.50 -5.17 26.70
N TRP A 81 13.35 -4.19 27.59
CA TRP A 81 12.34 -4.19 28.65
C TRP A 81 11.68 -2.81 28.75
N ALA A 82 10.36 -2.78 28.83
CA ALA A 82 9.58 -1.57 29.07
C ALA A 82 9.01 -1.60 30.50
N PRO A 83 9.62 -0.90 31.46
CA PRO A 83 9.23 -0.99 32.87
C PRO A 83 7.88 -0.33 33.17
N LEU A 84 7.49 0.68 32.39
CA LEU A 84 6.30 1.48 32.65
C LEU A 84 5.04 0.98 31.92
N ILE A 85 5.18 0.01 31.00
CA ILE A 85 4.06 -0.53 30.24
C ILE A 85 3.56 -1.80 30.94
N LEU A 86 2.29 -1.77 31.38
CA LEU A 86 1.59 -2.89 32.02
C LEU A 86 2.31 -3.47 33.25
N GLY A 87 3.03 -2.63 34.01
CA GLY A 87 3.81 -3.07 35.18
C GLY A 87 5.14 -3.77 34.83
N GLY A 88 5.55 -3.73 33.56
CA GLY A 88 6.77 -4.34 33.06
C GLY A 88 6.48 -5.33 31.93
N THR A 89 7.02 -5.06 30.74
CA THR A 89 6.75 -5.87 29.54
C THR A 89 8.04 -6.11 28.72
N PRO A 90 8.29 -7.33 28.21
CA PRO A 90 9.39 -7.57 27.26
C PRO A 90 9.13 -6.79 25.96
N PHE A 91 9.97 -5.81 25.66
CA PHE A 91 9.62 -4.77 24.69
C PHE A 91 9.61 -5.28 23.24
N ILE A 92 10.70 -5.91 22.79
CA ILE A 92 10.82 -6.36 21.39
C ILE A 92 9.75 -7.38 21.04
N GLU A 93 9.53 -8.37 21.90
CA GLU A 93 8.59 -9.45 21.62
C GLU A 93 7.13 -9.00 21.74
N ALA A 94 6.78 -8.24 22.80
CA ALA A 94 5.38 -7.97 23.11
C ALA A 94 4.84 -6.62 22.56
N LEU A 95 5.70 -5.64 22.26
CA LEU A 95 5.27 -4.27 21.93
C LEU A 95 5.78 -3.76 20.58
N ALA A 96 6.96 -4.24 20.20
CA ALA A 96 7.71 -3.77 19.03
C ALA A 96 7.86 -4.82 17.93
N SER A 97 7.26 -6.01 18.12
CA SER A 97 7.39 -7.16 17.23
C SER A 97 7.27 -6.76 15.76
N GLY A 98 8.26 -7.19 14.96
CA GLY A 98 8.38 -6.90 13.53
C GLY A 98 8.63 -5.42 13.18
N ASP A 99 7.82 -4.49 13.70
CA ASP A 99 7.81 -3.09 13.29
C ASP A 99 9.07 -2.32 13.71
N SER A 100 9.57 -2.49 14.93
CA SER A 100 10.78 -1.78 15.35
C SER A 100 12.06 -2.30 14.67
N LEU A 101 12.02 -3.51 14.12
CA LEU A 101 13.12 -4.07 13.33
C LEU A 101 12.92 -3.86 11.82
N TYR A 102 11.78 -3.29 11.42
CA TYR A 102 11.49 -3.00 10.03
C TYR A 102 12.24 -1.73 9.60
N PRO A 103 13.18 -1.81 8.63
CA PRO A 103 14.07 -0.70 8.33
C PRO A 103 13.38 0.63 7.99
N PRO A 104 12.25 0.66 7.24
CA PRO A 104 11.51 1.91 7.03
C PRO A 104 10.93 2.50 8.31
N SER A 105 10.43 1.69 9.24
CA SER A 105 9.95 2.19 10.54
C SER A 105 11.09 2.76 11.36
N LEU A 106 12.24 2.09 11.42
CA LEU A 106 13.44 2.58 12.11
C LEU A 106 13.91 3.92 11.51
N LEU A 107 13.99 4.00 10.18
CA LEU A 107 14.39 5.22 9.48
C LEU A 107 13.43 6.37 9.79
N LEU A 108 12.12 6.13 9.76
CA LEU A 108 11.13 7.16 10.10
C LEU A 108 11.26 7.59 11.56
N LEU A 109 11.41 6.67 12.50
CA LEU A 109 11.52 6.99 13.93
C LEU A 109 12.80 7.77 14.29
N VAL A 110 13.86 7.65 13.49
CA VAL A 110 15.09 8.44 13.65
C VAL A 110 14.95 9.84 13.01
N LEU A 111 14.16 9.97 11.94
CA LEU A 111 14.05 11.23 11.18
C LEU A 111 12.95 12.18 11.66
N MET A 112 11.96 11.68 12.40
CA MET A 112 10.80 12.48 12.79
C MET A 112 10.19 11.98 14.10
N GLU A 113 9.37 12.85 14.70
CA GLU A 113 8.60 12.54 15.91
C GLU A 113 7.75 11.27 15.75
N PRO A 114 7.58 10.43 16.79
CA PRO A 114 6.88 9.15 16.69
C PRO A 114 5.47 9.22 16.08
N TYR A 115 4.71 10.27 16.39
CA TYR A 115 3.36 10.45 15.84
C TYR A 115 3.38 10.73 14.32
N ARG A 116 4.40 11.45 13.83
CA ARG A 116 4.62 11.68 12.39
C ARG A 116 5.14 10.43 11.72
N ALA A 117 6.09 9.72 12.35
CA ALA A 117 6.67 8.49 11.83
C ALA A 117 5.59 7.45 11.55
N LEU A 118 4.66 7.27 12.49
CA LEU A 118 3.53 6.35 12.34
C LEU A 118 2.62 6.70 11.17
N GLY A 119 2.31 7.99 10.99
CA GLY A 119 1.46 8.42 9.88
C GLY A 119 2.15 8.32 8.52
N TRP A 120 3.41 8.77 8.42
CA TRP A 120 4.19 8.66 7.18
C TRP A 120 4.45 7.21 6.78
N LYS A 121 4.58 6.30 7.75
CA LYS A 121 4.64 4.87 7.47
C LYS A 121 3.39 4.42 6.70
N LEU A 122 2.19 4.77 7.18
CA LEU A 122 0.94 4.43 6.51
C LEU A 122 0.83 5.06 5.10
N VAL A 123 1.16 6.35 4.97
CA VAL A 123 1.18 7.07 3.69
C VAL A 123 2.03 6.33 2.66
N LEU A 124 3.26 5.95 3.03
CA LEU A 124 4.18 5.25 2.14
C LEU A 124 3.66 3.86 1.77
N HIS A 125 3.12 3.10 2.72
CA HIS A 125 2.59 1.76 2.45
C HIS A 125 1.40 1.81 1.48
N ILE A 126 0.49 2.77 1.62
CA ILE A 126 -0.66 2.90 0.72
C ILE A 126 -0.22 3.27 -0.71
N ALA A 127 0.73 4.21 -0.85
CA ALA A 127 1.30 4.53 -2.17
C ALA A 127 1.99 3.31 -2.81
N PHE A 128 2.80 2.57 -2.04
CA PHE A 128 3.49 1.38 -2.52
C PHE A 128 2.55 0.20 -2.77
N ALA A 129 1.47 0.05 -2.01
CA ALA A 129 0.45 -0.97 -2.24
C ALA A 129 -0.12 -0.85 -3.66
N GLY A 130 -0.48 0.37 -4.09
CA GLY A 130 -0.98 0.60 -5.44
C GLY A 130 0.07 0.32 -6.51
N LEU A 131 1.30 0.80 -6.32
CA LEU A 131 2.42 0.62 -7.25
C LEU A 131 2.81 -0.85 -7.43
N PHE A 132 2.97 -1.59 -6.33
CA PHE A 132 3.39 -2.98 -6.36
C PHE A 132 2.27 -3.90 -6.85
N MET A 133 1.01 -3.63 -6.48
CA MET A 133 -0.11 -4.38 -7.04
C MET A 133 -0.26 -4.13 -8.54
N PHE A 134 -0.12 -2.88 -8.99
CA PHE A 134 -0.05 -2.59 -10.43
C PHE A 134 1.08 -3.37 -11.10
N GLY A 135 2.30 -3.33 -10.52
CA GLY A 135 3.46 -4.07 -11.02
C GLY A 135 3.19 -5.56 -11.13
N TRP A 136 2.64 -6.18 -10.10
CA TRP A 136 2.30 -7.60 -10.07
C TRP A 136 1.24 -7.98 -11.11
N VAL A 137 0.16 -7.21 -11.23
CA VAL A 137 -0.85 -7.46 -12.28
C VAL A 137 -0.24 -7.33 -13.68
N ARG A 138 0.77 -6.46 -13.85
CA ARG A 138 1.52 -6.35 -15.10
C ARG A 138 2.44 -7.54 -15.35
N THR A 139 3.03 -8.16 -14.34
CA THR A 139 3.91 -9.34 -14.52
C THR A 139 3.14 -10.59 -14.92
N ILE A 140 1.88 -10.74 -14.51
CA ILE A 140 1.01 -11.87 -14.92
C ILE A 140 0.37 -11.69 -16.30
N GLY A 141 0.76 -10.65 -17.06
CA GLY A 141 0.35 -10.46 -18.46
C GLY A 141 -0.99 -9.74 -18.65
N ALA A 142 -1.65 -9.28 -17.60
CA ALA A 142 -2.93 -8.57 -17.71
C ALA A 142 -2.77 -7.15 -18.29
N SER A 143 -3.86 -6.59 -18.80
CA SER A 143 -3.85 -5.26 -19.43
C SER A 143 -3.48 -4.14 -18.44
N ARG A 144 -2.97 -3.01 -18.95
CA ARG A 144 -2.68 -1.84 -18.08
C ARG A 144 -3.92 -1.31 -17.36
N THR A 145 -5.08 -1.39 -18.00
CA THR A 145 -6.36 -1.02 -17.38
C THR A 145 -6.71 -1.95 -16.23
N ALA A 146 -6.55 -3.27 -16.41
CA ALA A 146 -6.75 -4.23 -15.33
C ALA A 146 -5.76 -4.00 -14.18
N ALA A 147 -4.49 -3.67 -14.49
CA ALA A 147 -3.48 -3.34 -13.49
C ALA A 147 -3.79 -2.04 -12.73
N LEU A 148 -4.29 -1.00 -13.42
CA LEU A 148 -4.74 0.24 -12.78
C LEU A 148 -5.90 -0.01 -11.82
N LEU A 149 -6.91 -0.77 -12.26
CA LEU A 149 -8.03 -1.13 -11.42
C LEU A 149 -7.57 -1.97 -10.23
N GLY A 150 -6.75 -3.00 -10.44
CA GLY A 150 -6.22 -3.84 -9.37
C GLY A 150 -5.39 -3.04 -8.36
N GLY A 151 -4.51 -2.16 -8.82
CA GLY A 151 -3.71 -1.29 -7.94
C GLY A 151 -4.57 -0.33 -7.13
N THR A 152 -5.55 0.32 -7.76
CA THR A 152 -6.48 1.24 -7.09
C THR A 152 -7.34 0.50 -6.07
N SER A 153 -7.90 -0.65 -6.43
CA SER A 153 -8.73 -1.46 -5.53
C SER A 153 -7.94 -2.01 -4.35
N TYR A 154 -6.68 -2.43 -4.56
CA TYR A 154 -5.84 -2.96 -3.49
C TYR A 154 -5.38 -1.86 -2.53
N MET A 155 -4.95 -0.70 -3.04
CA MET A 155 -4.48 0.38 -2.16
C MET A 155 -5.61 1.05 -1.36
N LEU A 156 -6.85 0.98 -1.84
CA LEU A 156 -8.03 1.55 -1.18
C LEU A 156 -8.91 0.47 -0.52
N ALA A 157 -8.40 -0.77 -0.42
CA ALA A 157 -9.11 -1.82 0.29
C ALA A 157 -9.29 -1.45 1.77
N PRO A 158 -10.45 -1.75 2.37
CA PRO A 158 -10.72 -1.46 3.79
C PRO A 158 -9.91 -2.34 4.75
#